data_AF-Z9JFD3-F1
#
_entry.id   AF-Z9JFD3-F1
#
_cell.length_a   1.000
_cell.length_b   1.000
_cell.length_c   1.000
_cell.angle_alpha   90.00
_cell.angle_beta   90.00
_cell.angle_gamma   90.00
#
_symmetry.space_group_name_H-M   'P 1'
#
loop_
_entity.id
_entity.type
_entity.pdbx_description
1 polymer ?
#
loop_
_entity_poly.entity_id
_entity_poly.type
_entity_poly.pdbx_seq_one_letter_code
_entity_poly.pdbx_strand_id
1 'polypeptide(L)'
;LSYMGPHPTTGQWTRIATYGGKLVENITQAVSRDVLAACMPRIEAAGYQIVLTVHDEIITEAATHSAFNAGHLAALMTTAPAWAAGLPLAAEGFETDRYRKH
;
A
#
# COMPACT_ATOMS: atom_id res chain seq x y z
N LEU A 1 -20.58 -15.72 -13.54
CA LEU A 1 -19.16 -15.31 -13.39
C LEU A 1 -18.46 -16.35 -12.50
N SER A 2 -17.36 -16.95 -12.94
CA SER A 2 -16.60 -17.96 -12.17
C SER A 2 -15.13 -17.99 -12.56
N TYR A 3 -14.27 -18.53 -11.69
CA TYR A 3 -12.83 -18.67 -11.92
C TYR A 3 -12.31 -20.01 -11.37
N MET A 4 -11.14 -20.47 -11.80
CA MET A 4 -10.47 -21.65 -11.22
C MET A 4 -9.68 -21.25 -9.98
N GLY A 5 -9.87 -21.95 -8.87
CA GLY A 5 -9.13 -21.70 -7.64
C GLY A 5 -9.21 -22.88 -6.66
N PRO A 6 -8.37 -22.90 -5.62
CA PRO A 6 -8.47 -23.87 -4.54
C PRO A 6 -9.77 -23.65 -3.76
N HIS A 7 -10.57 -24.70 -3.60
CA HIS A 7 -11.80 -24.67 -2.83
C HIS A 7 -11.50 -24.33 -1.36
N PRO A 8 -12.21 -23.39 -0.70
CA PRO A 8 -11.85 -22.89 0.63
C PRO A 8 -11.73 -23.96 1.71
N THR A 9 -12.53 -25.03 1.60
CA THR A 9 -12.57 -26.10 2.62
C THR A 9 -11.68 -27.29 2.27
N THR A 10 -11.54 -27.61 0.97
CA THR A 10 -10.90 -28.87 0.55
C THR A 10 -9.53 -28.64 -0.07
N GLY A 11 -9.18 -27.40 -0.40
CA GLY A 11 -7.94 -27.03 -1.11
C GLY A 11 -7.87 -27.50 -2.56
N GLN A 12 -8.81 -28.31 -3.02
CA GLN A 12 -8.82 -28.86 -4.37
C GLN A 12 -9.12 -27.77 -5.41
N TRP A 13 -8.40 -27.80 -6.52
CA TRP A 13 -8.68 -26.91 -7.64
C TRP A 13 -10.04 -27.21 -8.24
N THR A 14 -10.93 -26.22 -8.21
CA THR A 14 -12.27 -26.33 -8.77
C THR A 14 -12.70 -25.00 -9.37
N ARG A 15 -13.81 -25.02 -10.11
CA ARG A 15 -14.46 -23.81 -10.60
C ARG A 15 -15.31 -23.21 -9.49
N ILE A 16 -14.92 -22.02 -9.03
CA ILE A 16 -15.57 -21.29 -7.94
C ILE A 16 -16.47 -20.21 -8.55
N ALA A 17 -17.74 -20.19 -8.15
CA ALA A 17 -18.65 -19.11 -8.51
C ALA A 17 -18.21 -17.80 -7.81
N THR A 18 -18.25 -16.68 -8.53
CA THR A 18 -18.00 -15.36 -7.95
C THR A 18 -19.27 -14.52 -7.97
N TYR A 19 -19.27 -13.42 -7.21
CA TYR A 19 -20.39 -12.50 -7.09
C TYR A 19 -19.89 -11.04 -7.12
N GLY A 20 -20.81 -10.10 -7.32
CA GLY A 20 -20.47 -8.68 -7.51
C GLY A 20 -19.61 -8.10 -6.38
N GLY A 21 -19.94 -8.38 -5.12
CA GLY A 21 -19.19 -7.89 -3.97
C GLY A 21 -17.71 -8.30 -3.99
N LYS A 22 -17.41 -9.56 -4.34
CA LYS A 22 -16.04 -10.05 -4.46
C LYS A 22 -15.24 -9.37 -5.58
N LEU A 23 -15.90 -9.02 -6.68
CA LEU A 23 -15.25 -8.28 -7.77
C LEU A 23 -14.93 -6.86 -7.35
N VAL A 24 -15.88 -6.17 -6.72
CA VAL A 24 -15.69 -4.79 -6.22
C VAL A 24 -14.58 -4.75 -5.18
N GLU A 25 -14.58 -5.67 -4.21
CA GLU A 25 -13.53 -5.79 -3.20
C GLU A 25 -12.14 -5.95 -3.83
N ASN A 26 -11.98 -6.89 -4.76
CA ASN A 26 -10.70 -7.14 -5.42
C ASN A 26 -10.22 -5.93 -6.23
N ILE A 27 -11.12 -5.24 -6.94
CA ILE A 27 -10.77 -4.05 -7.71
C ILE A 27 -10.33 -2.92 -6.78
N THR A 28 -11.07 -2.66 -5.70
CA THR A 28 -10.71 -1.63 -4.72
C THR A 28 -9.33 -1.91 -4.12
N GLN A 29 -9.07 -3.14 -3.67
CA GLN A 29 -7.76 -3.50 -3.12
C GLN A 29 -6.62 -3.33 -4.15
N ALA A 30 -6.86 -3.70 -5.41
CA ALA A 30 -5.88 -3.53 -6.49
C ALA A 30 -5.56 -2.04 -6.73
N VAL A 31 -6.58 -1.20 -6.84
CA VAL A 31 -6.41 0.25 -7.02
C VAL A 31 -5.69 0.87 -5.82
N SER A 32 -6.03 0.50 -4.59
CA SER A 32 -5.32 0.97 -3.40
C SER A 32 -3.84 0.59 -3.42
N ARG A 33 -3.51 -0.63 -3.88
CA ARG A 33 -2.10 -1.07 -4.00
C ARG A 33 -1.37 -0.29 -5.08
N ASP A 34 -2.01 0.00 -6.22
CA ASP A 34 -1.40 0.79 -7.30
C ASP A 34 -1.09 2.23 -6.85
N VAL A 35 -1.99 2.84 -6.08
CA VAL A 35 -1.76 4.18 -5.49
C VAL A 35 -0.57 4.16 -4.54
N LEU A 36 -0.51 3.18 -3.62
CA LEU A 36 0.60 3.05 -2.67
C LEU A 36 1.93 2.77 -3.39
N ALA A 37 1.94 1.86 -4.36
CA ALA A 37 3.15 1.51 -5.10
C ALA A 37 3.68 2.69 -5.93
N ALA A 38 2.80 3.57 -6.43
CA ALA A 38 3.21 4.71 -7.25
C ALA A 38 4.06 5.76 -6.50
N CYS A 39 3.96 5.85 -5.17
CA CYS A 39 4.79 6.77 -4.39
C CYS A 39 6.16 6.19 -3.99
N MET A 40 6.30 4.86 -3.97
CA MET A 40 7.51 4.16 -3.49
C MET A 40 8.80 4.59 -4.23
N PRO A 41 8.85 4.71 -5.57
CA PRO A 41 10.07 5.15 -6.24
C PRO A 41 10.50 6.57 -5.85
N ARG A 42 9.56 7.46 -5.51
CA ARG A 42 9.88 8.81 -5.04
C ARG A 42 10.42 8.80 -3.62
N ILE A 43 9.88 7.92 -2.77
CA ILE A 43 10.35 7.71 -1.40
C ILE A 43 11.81 7.23 -1.42
N GLU A 44 12.11 6.22 -2.25
CA GLU A 44 13.48 5.72 -2.42
C GLU A 44 14.41 6.78 -3.02
N ALA A 45 13.96 7.53 -4.04
CA ALA A 45 14.73 8.63 -4.62
C ALA A 45 15.01 9.77 -3.63
N ALA A 46 14.15 9.97 -2.63
CA ALA A 46 14.36 10.92 -1.53
C ALA A 46 15.34 10.40 -0.46
N GLY A 47 15.84 9.17 -0.59
CA GLY A 47 16.84 8.58 0.29
C GLY A 47 16.29 7.74 1.45
N TYR A 48 14.96 7.53 1.51
CA TYR A 48 14.37 6.61 2.47
C TYR A 48 14.55 5.17 2.01
N GLN A 49 14.94 4.26 2.92
CA GLN A 49 14.98 2.84 2.63
C GLN A 49 13.66 2.20 3.06
N ILE A 50 12.81 1.79 2.11
CA ILE A 50 11.59 1.05 2.42
C ILE A 50 11.96 -0.36 2.88
N VAL A 51 11.58 -0.72 4.11
CA VAL A 51 11.90 -2.04 4.71
C VAL A 51 10.68 -2.93 4.83
N LEU A 52 9.48 -2.36 4.90
CA LEU A 52 8.23 -3.09 5.03
C LEU A 52 7.04 -2.27 4.52
N THR A 53 6.05 -2.95 3.97
CA THR A 53 4.73 -2.36 3.68
C THR A 53 3.64 -3.24 4.28
N VAL A 54 2.70 -2.64 5.01
CA VAL A 54 1.57 -3.34 5.63
C VAL A 54 0.28 -2.63 5.25
N HIS A 55 -0.56 -3.25 4.42
CA HIS A 55 -1.75 -2.61 3.86
C HIS A 55 -1.41 -1.29 3.15
N ASP A 56 -1.79 -0.15 3.72
CA ASP A 56 -1.55 1.23 3.28
C ASP A 56 -0.35 1.89 4.00
N GLU A 57 0.34 1.17 4.87
CA GLU A 57 1.48 1.64 5.64
C GLU A 57 2.80 1.35 4.91
N ILE A 58 3.68 2.35 4.87
CA ILE A 58 5.08 2.22 4.43
C ILE A 58 5.97 2.48 5.63
N ILE A 59 6.88 1.54 5.90
CA ILE A 59 7.86 1.64 6.97
C ILE A 59 9.23 1.78 6.33
N THR A 60 9.96 2.82 6.74
CA THR A 60 11.27 3.13 6.22
C THR A 60 12.31 3.15 7.34
N GLU A 61 13.50 2.63 7.06
CA GLU A 61 14.69 2.96 7.84
C GLU A 61 15.40 4.15 7.18
N ALA A 62 15.83 5.10 7.99
CA ALA A 62 16.54 6.28 7.53
C ALA A 62 17.58 6.72 8.57
N ALA A 63 18.61 7.43 8.13
CA ALA A 63 19.61 7.99 9.04
C ALA A 63 18.96 9.03 9.96
N THR A 64 19.48 9.16 11.19
CA THR A 64 19.05 10.22 12.12
C THR A 64 19.50 11.58 11.60
N HIS A 65 18.65 12.20 10.78
CA HIS A 65 18.89 13.49 10.14
C HIS A 65 17.54 14.21 9.95
N SER A 66 17.48 15.52 10.17
CA SER A 66 16.22 16.28 10.15
C SER A 66 15.47 16.25 8.80
N ALA A 67 16.16 15.91 7.71
CA ALA A 67 15.58 15.72 6.39
C ALA A 67 14.69 14.46 6.29
N PHE A 68 14.91 13.47 7.16
CA PHE A 68 14.09 12.26 7.25
C PHE A 68 13.16 12.42 8.46
N ASN A 69 11.88 12.61 8.18
CA ASN A 69 10.87 12.76 9.24
C ASN A 69 9.50 12.31 8.74
N ALA A 70 8.59 12.02 9.68
CA ALA A 70 7.26 11.51 9.37
C ALA A 70 6.47 12.42 8.42
N GLY A 71 6.58 13.74 8.57
CA GLY A 71 5.88 14.71 7.73
C GLY A 71 6.37 14.71 6.27
N HIS A 72 7.68 14.59 6.06
CA HIS A 72 8.25 14.49 4.73
C HIS A 72 7.87 13.18 4.04
N LEU A 73 7.93 12.05 4.75
CA LEU A 73 7.46 10.77 4.22
C LEU A 73 5.96 10.81 3.87
N ALA A 74 5.12 11.39 4.73
CA ALA A 74 3.69 11.58 4.47
C ALA A 74 3.42 12.46 3.23
N ALA A 75 4.21 13.50 3.00
CA ALA A 75 4.11 14.33 1.80
C ALA A 75 4.45 13.54 0.51
N LEU A 76 5.44 12.65 0.58
CA LEU A 76 5.78 11.76 -0.54
C LEU A 76 4.68 10.73 -0.80
N MET A 77 4.12 10.16 0.27
CA MET A 77 3.03 9.18 0.19
C MET A 77 1.73 9.78 -0.38
N THR A 78 1.46 11.06 -0.13
CA THR A 78 0.26 11.75 -0.62
C THR A 78 0.40 12.31 -2.04
N THR A 79 1.49 12.00 -2.74
CA THR A 79 1.67 12.39 -4.14
C THR A 79 0.91 11.43 -5.08
N ALA A 80 -0.29 11.83 -5.49
CA ALA A 80 -1.15 11.03 -6.37
C ALA A 80 -0.45 10.68 -7.71
N PRO A 81 -0.66 9.46 -8.24
CA PRO A 81 -0.20 9.13 -9.58
C PRO A 81 -0.95 9.94 -10.65
N ALA A 82 -0.34 10.13 -11.81
CA ALA A 82 -0.90 10.96 -12.88
C ALA A 82 -2.30 10.52 -13.33
N TRP A 83 -2.58 9.21 -13.32
CA TRP A 83 -3.90 8.65 -13.66
C TRP A 83 -4.97 8.90 -12.58
N ALA A 84 -4.57 9.21 -11.35
CA ALA A 84 -5.45 9.53 -10.23
C ALA A 84 -5.33 11.00 -9.80
N ALA A 85 -5.02 11.90 -10.74
CA ALA A 85 -4.90 13.32 -10.45
C ALA A 85 -6.17 13.86 -9.76
N GLY A 86 -5.99 14.54 -8.63
CA GLY A 86 -7.09 15.06 -7.82
C GLY A 86 -7.70 14.07 -6.81
N LEU A 87 -7.23 12.82 -6.75
CA LEU A 87 -7.59 11.88 -5.69
C LEU A 87 -7.13 12.47 -4.33
N PRO A 88 -8.04 12.71 -3.37
CA PRO A 88 -7.63 13.19 -2.05
C PRO A 88 -6.87 12.09 -1.32
N LEU A 89 -5.58 12.31 -1.11
CA LEU A 89 -4.72 11.45 -0.31
C LEU A 89 -4.31 12.17 0.97
N ALA A 90 -4.36 11.46 2.09
CA ALA A 90 -3.86 11.90 3.38
C ALA A 90 -3.01 10.77 3.97
N ALA A 91 -1.94 11.13 4.66
CA ALA A 91 -1.07 10.21 5.37
C ALA A 91 -0.69 10.83 6.71
N GLU A 92 -0.60 9.99 7.72
CA GLU A 92 -0.08 10.32 9.04
C GLU A 92 1.01 9.30 9.38
N GLY A 93 1.97 9.70 10.20
CA GLY A 93 3.07 8.83 10.57
C GLY A 93 3.79 9.33 11.82
N PHE A 94 4.75 8.53 12.27
CA PHE A 94 5.56 8.79 13.45
C PHE A 94 6.97 8.23 13.25
N GLU A 95 7.88 8.69 14.08
CA GLU A 95 9.26 8.20 14.13
C GLU A 95 9.48 7.39 15.40
N THR A 96 10.21 6.29 15.28
CA THR A 96 10.53 5.43 16.42
C THR A 96 11.75 4.57 16.12
N ASP A 97 12.52 4.24 17.15
CA ASP A 97 13.68 3.33 17.04
C ASP A 97 13.25 1.86 16.88
N ARG A 98 11.98 1.54 17.15
CA ARG A 98 11.45 0.17 17.08
C ARG A 98 10.05 0.15 16.54
N TYR A 99 9.81 -0.73 15.58
CA TYR A 99 8.47 -0.94 15.05
C TYR A 99 7.47 -1.25 16.18
N ARG A 100 6.38 -0.49 16.18
CA ARG A 100 5.21 -0.73 17.01
C ARG A 100 4.00 -0.57 16.12
N LYS A 101 3.06 -1.50 16.24
CA LYS A 101 1.75 -1.32 15.64
C LYS A 101 0.97 -0.34 16.52
N HIS A 102 0.39 0.68 15.90
CA HIS A 102 -0.54 1.59 16.58
C HIS A 102 -1.78 0.86 17.09
#